data_AF-A0A7J9VDD2-F1
#
_entry.id   AF-A0A7J9VDD2-F1
#
_cell.length_a   1.000
_cell.length_b   1.000
_cell.length_c   1.000
_cell.angle_alpha   90.00
_cell.angle_beta   90.00
_cell.angle_gamma   90.00
#
_symmetry.space_group_name_H-M   'P 1'
#
loop_
_entity.id
_entity.type
_entity.pdbx_description
1 polymer ?
#
loop_
_entity_poly.entity_id
_entity_poly.type
_entity_poly.pdbx_seq_one_letter_code
_entity_poly.pdbx_strand_id
1 'polypeptide(L)'
;MAGGWNQLKMADVARAVGVSRQTVYNEFGNKTSLGEALAMREAERFLGGVGATLDEHPDDLLTAITAAVEYTLSEAEVNPLLKAILTATRGGATELLPFVTTRSGPILAAARRVLLTYLNDHWPEIELDEAERTLVVESIVRLVVSHLVMPLAPAAEVARQISWLASRILHQPSPER
;
A
#
# COMPACT_ATOMS: atom_id res chain seq x y z
N MET A 1 -15.81 1.96 -17.79
CA MET A 1 -17.12 1.96 -17.10
C MET A 1 -17.29 3.31 -16.41
N ALA A 2 -18.09 4.21 -16.96
CA ALA A 2 -18.30 5.55 -16.43
C ALA A 2 -19.44 5.50 -15.39
N GLY A 3 -19.10 5.65 -14.11
CA GLY A 3 -20.09 5.73 -13.03
C GLY A 3 -19.54 5.55 -11.61
N GLY A 4 -18.32 5.06 -11.47
CA GLY A 4 -17.68 4.88 -10.15
C GLY A 4 -18.42 3.90 -9.25
N TRP A 5 -17.90 3.70 -8.04
CA TRP A 5 -18.50 2.76 -7.08
C TRP A 5 -19.94 3.13 -6.71
N ASN A 6 -20.29 4.42 -6.62
CA ASN A 6 -21.62 4.86 -6.23
C ASN A 6 -22.72 4.40 -7.18
N GLN A 7 -22.45 4.36 -8.49
CA GLN A 7 -23.44 3.92 -9.48
C GLN A 7 -23.48 2.39 -9.65
N LEU A 8 -22.52 1.66 -9.11
CA LEU A 8 -22.49 0.19 -9.15
C LEU A 8 -23.72 -0.39 -8.46
N LYS A 9 -24.47 -1.25 -9.15
CA LYS A 9 -25.54 -2.07 -8.55
C LYS A 9 -25.08 -3.53 -8.50
N MET A 10 -25.47 -4.24 -7.44
CA MET A 10 -25.22 -5.69 -7.30
C MET A 10 -25.72 -6.48 -8.51
N ALA A 11 -26.81 -6.03 -9.13
CA ALA A 11 -27.35 -6.62 -10.36
C ALA A 11 -26.42 -6.51 -11.58
N ASP A 12 -25.65 -5.43 -11.67
CA ASP A 12 -24.70 -5.22 -12.76
C ASP A 12 -23.44 -6.08 -12.55
N VAL A 13 -23.02 -6.28 -11.29
CA VAL A 13 -21.97 -7.25 -10.92
C VAL A 13 -22.40 -8.66 -11.35
N ALA A 14 -23.59 -9.09 -10.95
CA ALA A 14 -24.13 -10.41 -11.32
C ALA A 14 -24.14 -10.64 -12.84
N ARG A 15 -24.58 -9.61 -13.60
CA ARG A 15 -24.60 -9.65 -15.06
C ARG A 15 -23.19 -9.76 -15.66
N ALA A 16 -22.24 -8.99 -15.13
CA ALA A 16 -20.87 -8.97 -15.63
C ALA A 16 -20.13 -10.30 -15.42
N VAL A 17 -20.38 -10.99 -14.30
CA VAL A 17 -19.76 -12.29 -13.99
C VAL A 17 -20.59 -13.51 -14.42
N GLY A 18 -21.76 -13.30 -15.02
CA GLY A 18 -22.58 -14.39 -15.57
C GLY A 18 -23.33 -15.25 -14.53
N VAL A 19 -23.59 -14.72 -13.33
CA VAL A 19 -24.30 -15.45 -12.26
C VAL A 19 -25.63 -14.79 -11.90
N SER A 20 -26.48 -15.49 -11.14
CA SER A 20 -27.75 -14.92 -10.68
C SER A 20 -27.52 -13.82 -9.65
N ARG A 21 -28.46 -12.86 -9.53
CA ARG A 21 -28.40 -11.86 -8.45
C ARG A 21 -28.35 -12.53 -7.07
N GLN A 22 -29.17 -13.57 -6.87
CA GLN A 22 -29.22 -14.35 -5.64
C GLN A 22 -27.84 -14.88 -5.27
N THR A 23 -27.05 -15.37 -6.23
CA THR A 23 -25.69 -15.86 -6.00
C THR A 23 -24.78 -14.76 -5.45
N VAL A 24 -24.78 -13.57 -6.06
CA VAL A 24 -23.95 -12.44 -5.58
C VAL A 24 -24.38 -11.98 -4.19
N TYR A 25 -25.69 -11.95 -3.92
CA TYR A 25 -26.21 -11.61 -2.59
C TYR A 25 -25.92 -12.69 -1.54
N ASN A 26 -25.92 -13.97 -1.90
CA ASN A 26 -25.56 -15.04 -0.98
C ASN A 26 -24.06 -15.00 -0.62
N GLU A 27 -23.20 -14.68 -1.59
CA GLU A 27 -21.75 -14.61 -1.38
C GLU A 27 -21.35 -13.37 -0.59
N PHE A 28 -21.83 -12.19 -1.00
CA PHE A 28 -21.36 -10.93 -0.44
C PHE A 28 -22.36 -10.25 0.48
N GLY A 29 -23.62 -10.70 0.55
CA GLY A 29 -24.67 -10.08 1.37
C GLY A 29 -25.17 -8.73 0.83
N ASN A 30 -24.29 -7.73 0.71
CA ASN A 30 -24.64 -6.41 0.22
C ASN A 30 -23.44 -5.73 -0.48
N LYS A 31 -23.69 -4.57 -1.07
CA LYS A 31 -22.67 -3.78 -1.77
C LYS A 31 -21.51 -3.38 -0.85
N THR A 32 -21.76 -3.14 0.43
CA THR A 32 -20.72 -2.81 1.42
C THR A 32 -19.74 -3.94 1.61
N SER A 33 -20.24 -5.12 1.93
CA SER A 33 -19.41 -6.31 2.16
C SER A 33 -18.70 -6.77 0.88
N LEU A 34 -19.27 -6.55 -0.31
CA LEU A 34 -18.55 -6.70 -1.57
C LEU A 34 -17.35 -5.73 -1.66
N GLY A 35 -17.53 -4.48 -1.26
CA GLY A 35 -16.47 -3.47 -1.24
C GLY A 35 -15.36 -3.79 -0.25
N GLU A 36 -15.71 -4.28 0.95
CA GLU A 36 -14.75 -4.73 1.95
C GLU A 36 -13.93 -5.93 1.45
N ALA A 37 -14.59 -6.93 0.86
CA ALA A 37 -13.91 -8.09 0.27
C ALA A 37 -12.95 -7.68 -0.85
N LEU A 38 -13.38 -6.76 -1.72
CA LEU A 38 -12.53 -6.24 -2.79
C LEU A 38 -11.33 -5.45 -2.22
N ALA A 39 -11.56 -4.61 -1.21
CA ALA A 39 -10.49 -3.83 -0.57
C ALA A 39 -9.47 -4.74 0.13
N MET A 40 -9.93 -5.78 0.83
CA MET A 40 -9.05 -6.77 1.47
C MET A 40 -8.19 -7.49 0.42
N ARG A 41 -8.82 -7.96 -0.67
CA ARG A 41 -8.11 -8.63 -1.77
C ARG A 41 -7.06 -7.73 -2.41
N GLU A 42 -7.39 -6.46 -2.67
CA GLU A 42 -6.42 -5.52 -3.23
C GLU A 42 -5.29 -5.18 -2.24
N ALA A 43 -5.59 -5.09 -0.94
CA ALA A 43 -4.58 -4.88 0.09
C ALA A 43 -3.61 -6.07 0.21
N GLU A 44 -4.13 -7.30 0.17
CA GLU A 44 -3.32 -8.52 0.18
C GLU A 44 -2.42 -8.60 -1.07
N ARG A 45 -2.98 -8.34 -2.25
CA ARG A 45 -2.21 -8.27 -3.50
C ARG A 45 -1.11 -7.21 -3.42
N PHE A 46 -1.44 -6.03 -2.93
CA PHE A 46 -0.50 -4.93 -2.76
C PHE A 46 0.65 -5.30 -1.82
N LEU A 47 0.35 -5.80 -0.62
CA LEU A 47 1.35 -6.20 0.37
C LEU A 47 2.25 -7.33 -0.14
N GLY A 48 1.67 -8.29 -0.88
CA GLY A 48 2.43 -9.34 -1.54
C GLY A 48 3.42 -8.79 -2.57
N GLY A 49 3.02 -7.80 -3.37
CA GLY A 49 3.92 -7.14 -4.31
C GLY A 49 5.00 -6.29 -3.64
N VAL A 50 4.72 -5.65 -2.51
CA VAL A 50 5.76 -5.00 -1.69
C VAL A 50 6.80 -6.01 -1.24
N GLY A 51 6.38 -7.16 -0.70
CA GLY A 51 7.29 -8.24 -0.30
C GLY A 51 8.13 -8.74 -1.48
N ALA A 52 7.49 -9.07 -2.61
CA ALA A 52 8.19 -9.54 -3.80
C ALA A 52 9.24 -8.53 -4.31
N THR A 53 8.91 -7.23 -4.30
CA THR A 53 9.83 -6.17 -4.74
C THR A 53 11.06 -6.06 -3.82
N LEU A 54 10.88 -6.31 -2.51
CA LEU A 54 11.99 -6.34 -1.57
C LEU A 54 12.88 -7.58 -1.78
N ASP A 55 12.24 -8.73 -2.05
CA ASP A 55 12.92 -10.01 -2.28
C ASP A 55 13.71 -10.05 -3.61
N GLU A 56 13.41 -9.15 -4.56
CA GLU A 56 14.18 -8.99 -5.81
C GLU A 56 15.58 -8.38 -5.57
N HIS A 57 15.79 -7.75 -4.41
CA HIS A 57 17.03 -7.04 -4.06
C HIS A 57 17.59 -7.48 -2.70
N PRO A 58 17.87 -8.78 -2.49
CA PRO A 58 18.23 -9.32 -1.18
C PRO A 58 19.59 -8.82 -0.67
N ASP A 59 20.49 -8.41 -1.57
CA ASP A 59 21.86 -8.01 -1.26
C ASP A 59 22.06 -6.48 -1.29
N ASP A 60 21.02 -5.70 -1.54
CA ASP A 60 21.08 -4.23 -1.59
C ASP A 60 19.82 -3.58 -1.01
N LEU A 61 19.90 -3.21 0.27
CA LEU A 61 18.79 -2.62 1.03
C LEU A 61 18.27 -1.32 0.41
N LEU A 62 19.16 -0.49 -0.14
CA LEU A 62 18.75 0.82 -0.65
C LEU A 62 18.07 0.68 -2.00
N THR A 63 18.52 -0.27 -2.82
CA THR A 63 17.80 -0.65 -4.05
C THR A 63 16.45 -1.28 -3.71
N ALA A 64 16.38 -2.18 -2.70
CA ALA A 64 15.12 -2.76 -2.21
C ALA A 64 14.12 -1.67 -1.74
N ILE A 65 14.58 -0.70 -0.95
CA ILE A 65 13.76 0.43 -0.50
C ILE A 65 13.28 1.27 -1.68
N THR A 66 14.18 1.60 -2.62
CA THR A 66 13.83 2.38 -3.82
C THR A 66 12.74 1.67 -4.62
N ALA A 67 12.95 0.40 -4.93
CA ALA A 67 12.01 -0.40 -5.71
C ALA A 67 10.64 -0.51 -5.01
N ALA A 68 10.62 -0.79 -3.71
CA ALA A 68 9.36 -0.93 -2.97
C ALA A 68 8.56 0.39 -2.88
N VAL A 69 9.25 1.53 -2.75
CA VAL A 69 8.63 2.85 -2.76
C VAL A 69 8.08 3.17 -4.15
N GLU A 70 8.87 2.96 -5.20
CA GLU A 70 8.45 3.21 -6.58
C GLU A 70 7.26 2.34 -6.98
N TYR A 71 7.30 1.04 -6.65
CA TYR A 71 6.18 0.10 -6.82
C TYR A 71 4.92 0.64 -6.14
N THR A 72 5.03 1.05 -4.88
CA THR A 72 3.88 1.54 -4.10
C THR A 72 3.24 2.77 -4.73
N LEU A 73 4.04 3.74 -5.13
CA LEU A 73 3.55 4.99 -5.73
C LEU A 73 2.95 4.74 -7.12
N SER A 74 3.60 3.90 -7.93
CA SER A 74 3.17 3.58 -9.30
C SER A 74 1.87 2.76 -9.30
N GLU A 75 1.76 1.74 -8.44
CA GLU A 75 0.52 0.95 -8.32
C GLU A 75 -0.65 1.82 -7.87
N ALA A 76 -0.43 2.75 -6.94
CA ALA A 76 -1.47 3.67 -6.49
C ALA A 76 -1.87 4.70 -7.56
N GLU A 77 -1.00 5.02 -8.51
CA GLU A 77 -1.32 5.91 -9.63
C GLU A 77 -2.32 5.25 -10.60
N VAL A 78 -2.14 3.96 -10.87
CA VAL A 78 -2.98 3.20 -11.83
C VAL A 78 -4.17 2.49 -11.19
N ASN A 79 -4.21 2.36 -9.86
CA ASN A 79 -5.29 1.71 -9.12
C ASN A 79 -5.99 2.69 -8.14
N PRO A 80 -7.09 3.35 -8.57
CA PRO A 80 -7.82 4.30 -7.72
C PRO A 80 -8.37 3.70 -6.43
N LEU A 81 -8.72 2.41 -6.42
CA LEU A 81 -9.20 1.74 -5.23
C LEU A 81 -8.06 1.57 -4.21
N LEU A 82 -6.89 1.12 -4.66
CA LEU A 82 -5.71 1.02 -3.80
C LEU A 82 -5.33 2.39 -3.24
N LYS A 83 -5.30 3.43 -4.09
CA LYS A 83 -5.04 4.80 -3.64
C LYS A 83 -6.01 5.21 -2.53
N ALA A 84 -7.31 5.02 -2.73
CA ALA A 84 -8.32 5.33 -1.73
C ALA A 84 -8.12 4.54 -0.42
N ILE A 85 -7.74 3.26 -0.50
CA ILE A 85 -7.43 2.41 0.66
C ILE A 85 -6.23 2.95 1.45
N LEU A 86 -5.14 3.29 0.75
CA LEU A 86 -3.89 3.74 1.37
C LEU A 86 -3.98 5.17 1.95
N THR A 87 -4.76 6.05 1.32
CA THR A 87 -4.88 7.45 1.73
C THR A 87 -6.09 7.73 2.62
N ALA A 88 -6.90 6.74 2.95
CA ALA A 88 -8.06 6.93 3.81
C ALA A 88 -7.62 7.37 5.21
N THR A 89 -7.78 8.66 5.51
CA THR A 89 -7.59 9.19 6.85
C THR A 89 -8.92 9.15 7.61
N ARG A 90 -8.86 9.06 8.95
CA ARG A 90 -10.05 9.20 9.79
C ARG A 90 -10.71 10.55 9.52
N GLY A 91 -11.80 10.56 8.75
CA GLY A 91 -12.71 11.70 8.62
C GLY A 91 -12.54 12.65 7.42
N GLY A 92 -11.73 12.34 6.40
CA GLY A 92 -11.56 13.19 5.22
C GLY A 92 -12.19 12.59 3.96
N ALA A 93 -13.09 13.34 3.30
CA ALA A 93 -14.03 12.81 2.32
C ALA A 93 -13.44 12.41 0.95
N THR A 94 -13.79 11.23 0.42
CA THR A 94 -14.00 10.96 -1.02
C THR A 94 -14.85 9.69 -1.20
N GLU A 95 -16.01 9.82 -1.84
CA GLU A 95 -16.94 8.90 -2.57
C GLU A 95 -16.90 7.35 -2.46
N LEU A 96 -15.99 6.76 -1.70
CA LEU A 96 -15.91 5.37 -1.22
C LEU A 96 -16.09 5.28 0.31
N LEU A 97 -16.42 6.39 0.97
CA LEU A 97 -16.27 6.57 2.41
C LEU A 97 -16.93 5.52 3.30
N PRO A 98 -18.16 5.02 3.09
CA PRO A 98 -18.71 4.00 3.99
C PRO A 98 -17.88 2.70 4.02
N PHE A 99 -17.02 2.50 3.01
CA PHE A 99 -16.28 1.27 2.75
C PHE A 99 -14.80 1.35 3.18
N VAL A 100 -14.33 2.54 3.58
CA VAL A 100 -12.92 2.79 3.98
C VAL A 100 -12.79 3.60 5.29
N THR A 101 -13.92 4.04 5.89
CA THR A 101 -13.96 4.87 7.11
C THR A 101 -13.47 4.19 8.38
N THR A 102 -13.22 2.89 8.33
CA THR A 102 -12.48 2.18 9.36
C THR A 102 -11.33 1.48 8.66
N ARG A 103 -10.09 1.84 9.02
CA ARG A 103 -8.92 0.95 8.99
C ARG A 103 -7.99 0.96 7.75
N SER A 104 -7.57 2.12 7.23
CA SER A 104 -6.20 2.21 6.66
C SER A 104 -5.13 1.80 7.68
N GLY A 105 -5.41 2.01 8.97
CA GLY A 105 -4.55 1.63 10.10
C GLY A 105 -4.01 0.19 10.02
N PRO A 106 -4.85 -0.85 9.93
CA PRO A 106 -4.45 -2.25 9.68
C PRO A 106 -3.61 -2.51 8.45
N ILE A 107 -3.88 -1.85 7.32
CA ILE A 107 -3.07 -2.06 6.10
C ILE A 107 -1.70 -1.42 6.28
N LEU A 108 -1.65 -0.19 6.81
CA LEU A 108 -0.38 0.45 7.15
C LEU A 108 0.35 -0.33 8.25
N ALA A 109 -0.36 -0.92 9.21
CA ALA A 109 0.23 -1.78 10.24
C ALA A 109 0.77 -3.09 9.66
N ALA A 110 0.08 -3.68 8.68
CA ALA A 110 0.55 -4.86 7.97
C ALA A 110 1.78 -4.52 7.12
N ALA A 111 1.78 -3.40 6.40
CA ALA A 111 2.95 -2.91 5.67
C ALA A 111 4.15 -2.69 6.58
N ARG A 112 3.97 -2.01 7.72
CA ARG A 112 5.03 -1.85 8.74
C ARG A 112 5.56 -3.20 9.22
N ARG A 113 4.69 -4.18 9.45
CA ARG A 113 5.09 -5.53 9.87
C ARG A 113 5.92 -6.22 8.80
N VAL A 114 5.48 -6.21 7.55
CA VAL A 114 6.22 -6.77 6.40
C VAL A 114 7.62 -6.15 6.32
N LEU A 115 7.70 -4.82 6.40
CA LEU A 115 8.97 -4.10 6.34
C LEU A 115 9.90 -4.38 7.53
N LEU A 116 9.35 -4.45 8.75
CA LEU A 116 10.12 -4.77 9.95
C LEU A 116 10.62 -6.22 9.92
N THR A 117 9.77 -7.17 9.54
CA THR A 117 10.16 -8.57 9.35
C THR A 117 11.28 -8.66 8.32
N TYR A 118 11.12 -8.02 7.15
CA TYR A 118 12.15 -8.01 6.12
C TYR A 118 13.49 -7.46 6.64
N LEU A 119 13.48 -6.29 7.29
CA LEU A 119 14.68 -5.66 7.84
C LEU A 119 15.35 -6.50 8.94
N ASN A 120 14.57 -7.20 9.76
CA ASN A 120 15.11 -8.04 10.83
C ASN A 120 15.68 -9.36 10.31
N ASP A 121 15.04 -9.94 9.30
CA ASP A 121 15.43 -11.26 8.78
C ASP A 121 16.60 -11.15 7.79
N HIS A 122 16.63 -10.11 6.95
CA HIS A 122 17.61 -9.97 5.87
C HIS A 122 18.77 -9.02 6.20
N TRP A 123 18.58 -8.10 7.15
CA TRP A 123 19.58 -7.09 7.51
C TRP A 123 19.84 -7.03 9.03
N PRO A 124 20.14 -8.16 9.69
CA PRO A 124 20.37 -8.22 11.13
C PRO A 124 21.64 -7.47 11.58
N GLU A 125 22.61 -7.26 10.69
CA GLU A 125 23.88 -6.60 10.95
C GLU A 125 23.77 -5.07 11.11
N ILE A 126 22.62 -4.48 10.75
CA ILE A 126 22.37 -3.06 10.98
C ILE A 126 22.24 -2.81 12.49
N GLU A 127 23.16 -2.04 13.04
CA GLU A 127 23.24 -1.65 14.45
C GLU A 127 22.16 -0.61 14.82
N LEU A 128 20.90 -1.05 14.81
CA LEU A 128 19.75 -0.29 15.30
C LEU A 128 18.96 -1.17 16.27
N ASP A 129 18.54 -0.60 17.39
CA ASP A 129 17.63 -1.26 18.32
C ASP A 129 16.19 -1.39 17.75
N GLU A 130 15.32 -2.10 18.46
CA GLU A 130 13.94 -2.32 18.01
C GLU A 130 13.14 -1.03 17.83
N ALA A 131 13.36 -0.04 18.70
CA ALA A 131 12.68 1.25 18.64
C ALA A 131 13.18 2.08 17.45
N GLU A 132 14.48 2.06 17.18
CA GLU A 132 15.11 2.73 16.05
C GLU A 132 14.67 2.11 14.72
N ARG A 133 14.68 0.76 14.61
CA ARG A 133 14.16 0.04 13.42
C ARG A 133 12.70 0.38 13.15
N THR A 134 11.89 0.38 14.22
CA THR A 134 10.48 0.80 14.14
C THR A 134 10.35 2.23 13.64
N LEU A 135 11.14 3.17 14.19
CA LEU A 135 11.12 4.57 13.81
C LEU A 135 11.50 4.78 12.34
N VAL A 136 12.52 4.08 11.82
CA VAL A 136 12.92 4.15 10.41
C VAL A 136 11.79 3.71 9.50
N VAL A 137 11.25 2.51 9.72
CA VAL A 137 10.14 1.96 8.92
C VAL A 137 8.92 2.88 8.99
N GLU A 138 8.58 3.36 10.18
CA GLU A 138 7.47 4.27 10.40
C GLU A 138 7.63 5.62 9.68
N SER A 139 8.86 6.11 9.58
CA SER A 139 9.18 7.36 8.90
C SER A 139 9.05 7.20 7.38
N ILE A 140 9.62 6.13 6.83
CA ILE A 140 9.50 5.79 5.39
C ILE A 140 8.03 5.64 5.00
N VAL A 141 7.26 4.85 5.75
CA VAL A 141 5.83 4.64 5.48
C VAL A 141 5.05 5.96 5.49
N ARG A 142 5.32 6.85 6.46
CA ARG A 142 4.65 8.17 6.53
C ARG A 142 5.01 9.08 5.35
N LEU A 143 6.27 9.07 4.92
CA LEU A 143 6.70 9.82 3.73
C LEU A 143 6.00 9.31 2.47
N VAL A 144 5.95 7.99 2.27
CA VAL A 144 5.22 7.39 1.14
C VAL A 144 3.74 7.78 1.15
N VAL A 145 3.07 7.66 2.30
CA VAL A 145 1.66 8.09 2.45
C VAL A 145 1.50 9.58 2.16
N SER A 146 2.44 10.42 2.61
CA SER A 146 2.42 11.85 2.30
C SER A 146 2.48 12.09 0.79
N HIS A 147 3.33 11.37 0.05
CA HIS A 147 3.43 11.48 -1.40
C HIS A 147 2.25 10.87 -2.16
N LEU A 148 1.57 9.87 -1.59
CA LEU A 148 0.30 9.36 -2.13
C LEU A 148 -0.82 10.40 -2.07
N VAL A 149 -0.87 11.17 -0.98
CA VAL A 149 -1.86 12.24 -0.76
C VAL A 149 -1.52 13.50 -1.53
N MET A 150 -0.24 13.90 -1.50
CA MET A 150 0.27 15.13 -2.09
C MET A 150 1.54 14.82 -2.90
N PRO A 151 1.40 14.40 -4.17
CA PRO A 151 2.55 14.15 -5.04
C PRO A 151 3.30 15.45 -5.32
N LEU A 152 4.62 15.44 -5.13
CA LEU A 152 5.51 16.57 -5.40
C LEU A 152 6.47 16.32 -6.58
N ALA A 153 6.64 15.06 -6.97
CA ALA A 153 7.51 14.61 -8.05
C ALA A 153 7.03 13.24 -8.56
N PRO A 154 7.53 12.76 -9.72
CA PRO A 154 7.26 11.40 -10.21
C PRO A 154 7.68 10.32 -9.21
N ALA A 155 7.05 9.15 -9.27
CA ALA A 155 7.27 8.02 -8.36
C ALA A 155 8.76 7.64 -8.20
N ALA A 156 9.46 7.46 -9.33
CA ALA A 156 10.88 7.12 -9.35
C ALA A 156 11.75 8.17 -8.65
N GLU A 157 11.43 9.46 -8.81
CA GLU A 157 12.17 10.55 -8.15
C GLU A 157 11.97 10.52 -6.63
N VAL A 158 10.72 10.38 -6.19
CA VAL A 158 10.39 10.27 -4.76
C VAL A 158 11.06 9.04 -4.14
N ALA A 159 11.07 7.92 -4.86
CA ALA A 159 11.71 6.68 -4.41
C ALA A 159 13.20 6.87 -4.13
N ARG A 160 13.93 7.50 -5.06
CA ARG A 160 15.36 7.81 -4.87
C ARG A 160 15.60 8.76 -3.70
N GLN A 161 14.75 9.78 -3.53
CA GLN A 161 14.87 10.73 -2.42
C GLN A 161 14.62 10.08 -1.05
N ILE A 162 13.61 9.22 -0.95
CA ILE A 162 13.31 8.47 0.28
C ILE A 162 14.43 7.47 0.59
N SER A 163 14.94 6.76 -0.43
CA SER A 163 16.06 5.84 -0.25
C SER A 163 17.34 6.56 0.18
N TRP A 164 17.65 7.71 -0.41
CA TRP A 164 18.77 8.56 0.02
C TRP A 164 18.63 9.00 1.48
N LEU A 165 17.43 9.40 1.92
CA LEU A 165 17.18 9.74 3.32
C LEU A 165 17.36 8.52 4.23
N ALA A 166 16.85 7.36 3.84
CA ALA A 166 16.99 6.11 4.59
C ALA A 166 18.47 5.73 4.76
N SER A 167 19.30 5.92 3.73
CA SER A 167 20.75 5.69 3.77
C SER A 167 21.42 6.44 4.92
N ARG A 168 20.98 7.68 5.19
CA ARG A 168 21.54 8.51 6.27
C ARG A 168 21.19 8.00 7.66
N ILE A 169 20.02 7.39 7.82
CA ILE A 169 19.55 6.88 9.11
C ILE A 169 20.09 5.47 9.38
N LEU A 170 20.18 4.64 8.33
CA LEU A 170 20.68 3.27 8.40
C LEU A 170 22.22 3.18 8.39
N HIS A 171 22.91 4.32 8.36
CA HIS A 171 24.38 4.42 8.21
C HIS A 171 24.93 3.63 6.99
N GLN A 172 24.14 3.54 5.92
CA GLN A 172 24.49 2.84 4.69
C GLN A 172 25.08 3.80 3.64
N PRO A 173 26.04 3.35 2.80
CA PRO A 173 26.54 4.16 1.69
C PRO A 173 25.40 4.56 0.76
N SER A 174 25.32 5.84 0.36
CA SER A 174 24.19 6.35 -0.43
C SER A 174 24.05 5.63 -1.79
N PRO A 175 22.82 5.49 -2.32
CA PRO A 175 22.63 4.91 -3.65
C PRO A 175 23.21 5.84 -4.72
N GLU A 176 23.66 5.29 -5.85
CA GLU A 176 24.16 6.08 -6.98
C GLU A 176 23.05 7.01 -7.53
N ARG A 177 23.42 8.25 -7.89
CA ARG A 177 22.47 9.33 -8.24
C ARG A 177 21.92 9.25 -9.65
#